data_AF-A0A5Y7EB20-F1
#
_entry.id   AF-A0A5Y7EB20-F1
#
_cell.length_a   1.000
_cell.length_b   1.000
_cell.length_c   1.000
_cell.angle_alpha   90.00
_cell.angle_beta   90.00
_cell.angle_gamma   90.00
#
_symmetry.space_group_name_H-M   'P 1'
#
loop_
_entity.id
_entity.type
_entity.pdbx_description
1 polymer ?
#
loop_
_entity_poly.entity_id
_entity_poly.type
_entity_poly.pdbx_seq_one_letter_code
_entity_poly.pdbx_strand_id
1 'polypeptide(L)'
;MSNLNLEDFRNKIDMVDDKILELLNERMSYVKSIGEIKQTSGGAIYRPERERAIINRLKNANLGLLDQNAIEAIYQEIFAVSRNLEMPQIVAYLGPEGTYTHQAARSRFGAMSRYIALATIEDVFKELSNKEAKYGVVPIENNTEGAVGVTLDCLGKYNELKIFGEIYMDIHHSFVGINENLKEIKRIYSHPQGYNQCRKFLESHELSNIEFVPSKSTANAAYLASQDKYSAAICSKIAAKLYNVPVLFDKIEDNA
;
A
#
# COMPACT_ATOMS: atom_id res chain seq x y z
N MET A 1 -39.25 -21.27 -25.46
CA MET A 1 -37.89 -20.78 -25.20
C MET A 1 -37.28 -21.71 -24.17
N SER A 2 -36.16 -22.36 -24.48
CA SER A 2 -35.45 -23.21 -23.52
C SER A 2 -35.07 -22.37 -22.29
N ASN A 3 -35.50 -22.78 -21.10
CA ASN A 3 -35.09 -22.13 -19.85
C ASN A 3 -33.57 -22.27 -19.74
N LEU A 4 -32.86 -21.15 -19.89
CA LEU A 4 -31.44 -21.07 -19.61
C LEU A 4 -31.23 -21.50 -18.16
N ASN A 5 -30.36 -22.49 -17.95
CA ASN A 5 -29.98 -22.90 -16.62
C ASN A 5 -28.87 -21.97 -16.09
N LEU A 6 -28.48 -22.17 -14.83
CA LEU A 6 -27.47 -21.34 -14.18
C LEU A 6 -26.11 -21.38 -14.89
N GLU A 7 -25.75 -22.52 -15.48
CA GLU A 7 -24.49 -22.71 -16.21
C GLU A 7 -24.50 -21.94 -17.53
N ASP A 8 -25.65 -21.87 -18.22
CA ASP A 8 -25.78 -21.09 -19.45
C ASP A 8 -25.58 -19.59 -19.20
N PHE A 9 -26.00 -19.08 -18.04
CA PHE A 9 -25.75 -17.68 -17.66
C PHE A 9 -24.29 -17.43 -17.29
N ARG A 10 -23.62 -18.38 -16.63
CA ARG A 10 -22.17 -18.28 -16.33
C ARG A 10 -21.35 -18.21 -17.61
N ASN A 11 -21.60 -19.11 -18.56
CA ASN A 11 -20.91 -19.09 -19.85
C ASN A 11 -21.12 -17.76 -20.60
N LYS A 12 -22.31 -17.17 -20.50
CA LYS A 12 -22.58 -15.85 -21.08
C LYS A 12 -21.83 -14.72 -20.37
N ILE A 13 -21.66 -14.81 -19.05
CA ILE A 13 -20.85 -13.86 -18.28
C ILE A 13 -19.38 -14.00 -18.68
N ASP A 14 -18.85 -15.21 -18.74
CA ASP A 14 -17.45 -15.45 -19.14
C ASP A 14 -17.16 -14.85 -20.53
N MET A 15 -18.05 -15.05 -21.50
CA MET A 15 -17.94 -14.45 -22.83
C MET A 15 -17.99 -12.91 -22.84
N VAL A 16 -18.69 -12.30 -21.86
CA VAL A 16 -18.72 -10.85 -21.69
C VAL A 16 -17.44 -10.37 -21.02
N ASP A 17 -16.96 -11.09 -20.01
CA ASP A 17 -15.72 -10.78 -19.29
C ASP A 17 -14.50 -10.87 -20.20
N ASP A 18 -14.44 -11.85 -21.11
CA ASP A 18 -13.42 -11.94 -22.15
C ASP A 18 -13.39 -10.67 -23.02
N LYS A 19 -14.57 -10.17 -23.45
CA LYS A 19 -14.68 -8.94 -24.23
C LYS A 19 -14.32 -7.70 -23.42
N ILE A 20 -14.66 -7.67 -22.14
CA ILE A 20 -14.25 -6.58 -21.24
C ILE A 20 -12.73 -6.54 -21.16
N LEU A 21 -12.08 -7.70 -21.00
CA LEU A 21 -10.62 -7.79 -20.97
C LEU A 21 -9.99 -7.33 -22.30
N GLU A 22 -10.53 -7.75 -23.44
CA GLU A 22 -10.10 -7.29 -24.76
C GLU A 22 -10.18 -5.75 -24.89
N LEU A 23 -11.33 -5.16 -24.56
CA LEU A 23 -11.54 -3.71 -24.62
C LEU A 23 -10.66 -2.93 -23.64
N LEU A 24 -10.43 -3.48 -22.45
CA LEU A 24 -9.51 -2.88 -21.48
C LEU A 24 -8.07 -2.91 -22.00
N ASN A 25 -7.62 -4.03 -22.58
CA ASN A 25 -6.28 -4.13 -23.17
C ASN A 25 -6.11 -3.18 -24.36
N GLU A 26 -7.11 -3.09 -25.24
CA GLU A 26 -7.11 -2.11 -26.34
C GLU A 26 -6.98 -0.69 -25.79
N ARG A 27 -7.78 -0.33 -24.78
CA ARG A 27 -7.67 0.96 -24.10
C ARG A 27 -6.27 1.18 -23.52
N MET A 28 -5.66 0.18 -22.88
CA MET A 28 -4.32 0.29 -22.31
C MET A 28 -3.23 0.46 -23.37
N SER A 29 -3.41 -0.09 -24.58
CA SER A 29 -2.48 0.14 -25.68
C SER A 29 -2.41 1.63 -26.07
N TYR A 30 -3.55 2.32 -26.12
CA TYR A 30 -3.60 3.77 -26.35
C TYR A 30 -2.98 4.56 -25.22
N VAL A 31 -3.24 4.16 -23.97
CA VAL A 31 -2.63 4.76 -22.78
C VAL A 31 -1.10 4.66 -22.87
N LYS A 32 -0.56 3.51 -23.26
CA LYS A 32 0.88 3.32 -23.47
C LYS A 32 1.45 4.30 -24.49
N SER A 33 0.84 4.38 -25.67
CA SER A 33 1.28 5.31 -26.72
C SER A 33 1.18 6.77 -26.29
N ILE A 34 0.14 7.15 -25.53
CA ILE A 34 0.02 8.48 -24.94
C ILE A 34 1.15 8.73 -23.94
N GLY A 35 1.50 7.74 -23.11
CA GLY A 35 2.65 7.79 -22.21
C GLY A 35 3.96 8.07 -22.94
N GLU A 36 4.24 7.34 -24.03
CA GLU A 36 5.42 7.52 -24.89
C GLU A 36 5.50 8.94 -25.49
N ILE A 37 4.37 9.48 -25.97
CA ILE A 37 4.29 10.86 -26.50
C ILE A 37 4.52 11.89 -25.39
N LYS A 38 3.98 11.67 -24.18
CA LYS A 38 4.17 12.60 -23.05
C LYS A 38 5.59 12.63 -22.53
N GLN A 39 6.32 11.50 -22.57
CA GLN A 39 7.73 11.45 -22.18
C GLN A 39 8.60 12.35 -23.07
N THR A 40 8.29 12.45 -24.36
CA THR A 40 9.04 13.30 -25.30
C THR A 40 8.63 14.77 -25.25
N SER A 41 7.41 15.09 -24.82
CA SER A 41 6.83 16.44 -24.86
C SER A 41 6.74 17.15 -23.49
N GLY A 42 7.01 16.48 -22.38
CA GLY A 42 7.05 17.08 -21.04
C GLY A 42 5.68 17.53 -20.48
N GLY A 43 4.58 17.07 -21.08
CA GLY A 43 3.22 17.49 -20.69
C GLY A 43 2.77 16.99 -19.31
N ALA A 44 1.90 17.76 -18.64
CA ALA A 44 1.29 17.38 -17.37
C ALA A 44 0.47 16.08 -17.49
N ILE A 45 0.82 15.11 -16.63
CA ILE A 45 0.38 13.70 -16.71
C ILE A 45 -1.01 13.52 -16.06
N TYR A 46 -1.19 14.06 -14.86
CA TYR A 46 -2.47 13.98 -14.13
C TYR A 46 -3.37 15.15 -14.52
N ARG A 47 -4.53 14.80 -15.07
CA ARG A 47 -5.55 15.73 -15.55
C ARG A 47 -6.90 15.34 -14.96
N PRO A 48 -7.17 15.69 -13.70
CA PRO A 48 -8.42 15.33 -13.02
C PRO A 48 -9.65 15.84 -13.77
N GLU A 49 -9.53 16.95 -14.51
CA GLU A 49 -10.58 17.47 -15.37
C GLU A 49 -10.95 16.49 -16.49
N ARG A 50 -9.97 15.75 -17.03
CA ARG A 50 -10.20 14.76 -18.08
C ARG A 50 -10.88 13.51 -17.55
N GLU A 51 -10.45 13.02 -16.39
CA GLU A 51 -11.09 11.87 -15.72
C GLU A 51 -12.54 12.19 -15.35
N ARG A 52 -12.78 13.37 -14.78
CA ARG A 52 -14.14 13.86 -14.47
C ARG A 52 -15.01 13.99 -15.72
N ALA A 53 -14.46 14.50 -16.82
CA ALA A 53 -15.18 14.60 -18.09
C ALA A 53 -15.57 13.22 -18.64
N ILE A 54 -14.69 12.21 -18.52
CA ILE A 54 -14.99 10.83 -18.93
C ILE A 54 -16.10 10.23 -18.08
N ILE A 55 -16.01 10.35 -16.75
CA ILE A 55 -17.04 9.84 -15.82
C ILE A 55 -18.39 10.50 -16.11
N ASN A 56 -18.44 11.83 -16.24
CA ASN A 56 -19.69 12.54 -16.54
C ASN A 56 -20.31 12.08 -17.87
N ARG A 57 -19.49 11.93 -18.92
CA ARG A 57 -19.94 11.41 -20.21
C ARG A 57 -20.55 10.01 -20.08
N LEU A 58 -19.90 9.12 -19.32
CA LEU A 58 -20.36 7.74 -19.13
C LEU A 58 -21.61 7.65 -18.27
N LYS A 59 -21.69 8.43 -17.18
CA LYS A 59 -22.90 8.56 -16.34
C LYS A 59 -24.10 8.99 -17.17
N ASN A 60 -23.92 9.96 -18.07
CA ASN A 60 -25.00 10.48 -18.93
C ASN A 60 -25.38 9.54 -20.08
N ALA A 61 -24.44 8.73 -20.58
CA ALA A 61 -24.67 7.80 -21.68
C ALA A 61 -25.18 6.42 -21.21
N ASN A 62 -25.13 6.14 -19.91
CA ASN A 62 -25.49 4.84 -19.37
C ASN A 62 -27.02 4.62 -19.37
N LEU A 63 -27.45 3.62 -20.13
CA LEU A 63 -28.83 3.12 -20.16
C LEU A 63 -28.93 1.70 -19.55
N GLY A 64 -27.86 1.23 -18.92
CA GLY A 64 -27.74 -0.12 -18.36
C GLY A 64 -28.02 -0.22 -16.87
N LEU A 65 -27.73 -1.39 -16.30
CA LEU A 65 -28.01 -1.73 -14.89
C LEU A 65 -27.03 -1.13 -13.89
N LEU A 66 -25.88 -0.62 -14.34
CA LEU A 66 -24.91 0.02 -13.45
C LEU A 66 -25.44 1.37 -12.98
N ASP A 67 -25.40 1.64 -11.67
CA ASP A 67 -25.69 2.97 -11.18
C ASP A 67 -24.49 3.93 -11.35
N GLN A 68 -24.69 5.21 -11.05
CA GLN A 68 -23.65 6.22 -11.20
C GLN A 68 -22.44 5.99 -10.29
N ASN A 69 -22.64 5.42 -9.10
CA ASN A 69 -21.57 5.18 -8.12
C ASN A 69 -20.70 3.99 -8.57
N ALA A 70 -21.32 2.93 -9.10
CA ALA A 70 -20.64 1.77 -9.64
C ALA A 70 -19.77 2.13 -10.86
N ILE A 71 -20.29 2.95 -11.79
CA ILE A 71 -19.52 3.45 -12.93
C ILE A 71 -18.29 4.22 -12.46
N GLU A 72 -18.47 5.10 -11.48
CA GLU A 72 -17.38 5.88 -10.93
C GLU A 72 -16.32 4.98 -10.28
N ALA A 73 -16.71 4.04 -9.43
CA ALA A 73 -15.78 3.11 -8.78
C ALA A 73 -14.96 2.28 -9.80
N ILE A 74 -15.62 1.70 -10.80
CA ILE A 74 -14.95 0.91 -11.84
C ILE A 74 -13.94 1.78 -12.62
N TYR A 75 -14.35 2.97 -13.06
CA TYR A 75 -13.47 3.82 -13.87
C TYR A 75 -12.32 4.44 -13.07
N GLN A 76 -12.49 4.69 -11.78
CA GLN A 76 -11.39 5.13 -10.91
C GLN A 76 -10.27 4.08 -10.87
N GLU A 77 -10.60 2.79 -10.78
CA GLU A 77 -9.61 1.71 -10.84
C GLU A 77 -8.96 1.60 -12.23
N ILE A 78 -9.75 1.71 -13.31
CA ILE A 78 -9.20 1.75 -14.67
C ILE A 78 -8.22 2.92 -14.83
N PHE A 79 -8.54 4.11 -14.31
CA PHE A 79 -7.64 5.26 -14.36
C PHE A 79 -6.38 5.03 -13.52
N ALA A 80 -6.49 4.42 -12.34
CA ALA A 80 -5.33 4.06 -11.52
C ALA A 80 -4.37 3.13 -12.27
N VAL A 81 -4.88 2.09 -12.94
CA VAL A 81 -4.05 1.20 -13.78
C VAL A 81 -3.45 1.96 -14.96
N SER A 82 -4.24 2.84 -15.60
CA SER A 82 -3.78 3.65 -16.74
C SER A 82 -2.58 4.51 -16.39
N ARG A 83 -2.66 5.25 -15.27
CA ARG A 83 -1.60 6.15 -14.82
C ARG A 83 -0.28 5.41 -14.57
N ASN A 84 -0.36 4.20 -14.01
CA ASN A 84 0.81 3.35 -13.80
C ASN A 84 1.41 2.87 -15.13
N LEU A 85 0.58 2.67 -16.16
CA LEU A 85 1.03 2.21 -17.47
C LEU A 85 1.61 3.35 -18.33
N GLU A 86 1.10 4.58 -18.20
CA GLU A 86 1.66 5.75 -18.90
C GLU A 86 3.12 6.01 -18.49
N MET A 87 3.43 5.86 -17.21
CA MET A 87 4.79 5.80 -16.68
C MET A 87 4.77 5.05 -15.35
N PRO A 88 5.39 3.86 -15.22
CA PRO A 88 5.61 3.24 -13.92
C PRO A 88 6.64 4.09 -13.17
N GLN A 89 6.14 5.11 -12.46
CA GLN A 89 7.00 6.01 -11.70
C GLN A 89 7.55 5.25 -10.52
N ILE A 90 8.88 5.20 -10.44
CA ILE A 90 9.56 4.57 -9.33
C ILE A 90 9.30 5.43 -8.09
N VAL A 91 8.65 4.82 -7.11
CA VAL A 91 8.40 5.39 -5.78
C VAL A 91 9.41 4.80 -4.82
N ALA A 92 10.40 5.59 -4.45
CA ALA A 92 11.34 5.25 -3.41
C ALA A 92 10.71 5.47 -2.02
N TYR A 93 11.02 4.61 -1.07
CA TYR A 93 10.53 4.79 0.30
C TYR A 93 11.51 4.23 1.33
N LEU A 94 11.41 4.73 2.56
CA LEU A 94 12.16 4.17 3.69
C LEU A 94 11.67 2.75 3.99
N GLY A 95 12.50 1.77 3.63
CA GLY A 95 12.22 0.35 3.77
C GLY A 95 12.40 -0.19 5.19
N PRO A 96 12.35 -1.53 5.35
CA PRO A 96 12.12 -2.53 4.30
C PRO A 96 10.66 -2.63 3.85
N GLU A 97 10.37 -3.55 2.91
CA GLU A 97 9.00 -3.86 2.52
C GLU A 97 8.17 -4.35 3.72
N GLY A 98 6.96 -3.81 3.85
CA GLY A 98 6.04 -4.13 4.95
C GLY A 98 6.12 -3.16 6.12
N THR A 99 6.95 -2.11 6.06
CA THR A 99 6.92 -1.03 7.05
C THR A 99 5.69 -0.13 6.91
N TYR A 100 5.50 0.76 7.88
CA TYR A 100 4.51 1.82 7.80
C TYR A 100 4.75 2.77 6.62
N THR A 101 6.00 3.11 6.31
CA THR A 101 6.33 3.91 5.12
C THR A 101 5.94 3.18 3.82
N HIS A 102 6.13 1.86 3.76
CA HIS A 102 5.63 1.05 2.62
C HIS A 102 4.10 1.17 2.48
N GLN A 103 3.37 1.05 3.60
CA GLN A 103 1.92 1.20 3.61
C GLN A 103 1.47 2.59 3.16
N ALA A 104 2.14 3.65 3.63
CA ALA A 104 1.86 5.02 3.21
C ALA A 104 2.10 5.22 1.70
N ALA A 105 3.21 4.68 1.18
CA ALA A 105 3.53 4.72 -0.25
C ALA A 105 2.47 3.99 -1.10
N ARG A 106 2.00 2.83 -0.65
CA ARG A 106 0.93 2.08 -1.32
C ARG A 106 -0.43 2.77 -1.25
N SER A 107 -0.77 3.37 -0.11
CA SER A 107 -2.01 4.14 0.06
C SER A 107 -2.08 5.32 -0.91
N ARG A 108 -0.98 6.03 -1.11
CA ARG A 108 -0.93 7.21 -1.98
C ARG A 108 -0.81 6.91 -3.46
N PHE A 109 0.03 5.95 -3.84
CA PHE A 109 0.38 5.69 -5.25
C PHE A 109 -0.33 4.46 -5.84
N GLY A 110 -1.03 3.67 -5.01
CA GLY A 110 -1.82 2.52 -5.44
C GLY A 110 -1.00 1.25 -5.64
N ALA A 111 -1.65 0.08 -5.68
CA ALA A 111 -0.94 -1.20 -5.66
C ALA A 111 -0.06 -1.52 -6.88
N MET A 112 -0.22 -0.79 -7.99
CA MET A 112 0.42 -1.10 -9.28
C MET A 112 1.63 -0.22 -9.61
N SER A 113 2.01 0.71 -8.73
CA SER A 113 3.26 1.48 -8.91
C SER A 113 4.48 0.61 -8.67
N ARG A 114 5.62 0.98 -9.26
CA ARG A 114 6.91 0.34 -8.97
C ARG A 114 7.50 0.95 -7.71
N TYR A 115 7.67 0.15 -6.68
CA TYR A 115 8.22 0.57 -5.40
C TYR A 115 9.66 0.09 -5.23
N ILE A 116 10.53 0.94 -4.70
CA ILE A 116 11.89 0.54 -4.28
C ILE A 116 12.08 0.86 -2.79
N ALA A 117 12.43 -0.17 -2.03
CA ALA A 117 12.72 -0.04 -0.61
C ALA A 117 14.19 0.35 -0.43
N LEU A 118 14.44 1.45 0.27
CA LEU A 118 15.80 1.93 0.55
C LEU A 118 16.10 1.84 2.04
N ALA A 119 17.37 1.62 2.37
CA ALA A 119 17.79 1.34 3.74
C ALA A 119 17.75 2.57 4.65
N THR A 120 17.96 3.76 4.08
CA THR A 120 18.00 5.01 4.84
C THR A 120 17.16 6.10 4.18
N ILE A 121 16.77 7.10 4.98
CA ILE A 121 16.08 8.30 4.48
C ILE A 121 16.97 9.02 3.47
N GLU A 122 18.27 9.16 3.76
CA GLU A 122 19.20 9.84 2.85
C GLU A 122 19.27 9.14 1.48
N ASP A 123 19.22 7.81 1.43
CA ASP A 123 19.21 7.09 0.16
C ASP A 123 17.96 7.39 -0.67
N VAL A 124 16.79 7.59 -0.03
CA VAL A 124 15.58 8.04 -0.73
C VAL A 124 15.80 9.40 -1.39
N PHE A 125 16.45 10.33 -0.69
CA PHE A 125 16.77 11.64 -1.26
C PHE A 125 17.82 11.57 -2.38
N LYS A 126 18.85 10.71 -2.24
CA LYS A 126 19.85 10.47 -3.30
C LYS A 126 19.20 9.95 -4.57
N GLU A 127 18.32 8.96 -4.46
CA GLU A 127 17.61 8.37 -5.58
C GLU A 127 16.77 9.42 -6.35
N LEU A 128 16.13 10.33 -5.62
CA LEU A 128 15.37 11.44 -6.21
C LEU A 128 16.27 12.47 -6.89
N SER A 129 17.37 12.86 -6.24
CA SER A 129 18.34 13.82 -6.79
C SER A 129 18.99 13.29 -8.07
N ASN A 130 19.27 11.97 -8.11
CA ASN A 130 19.78 11.27 -9.29
C ASN A 130 18.73 11.06 -10.39
N LYS A 131 17.45 11.36 -10.12
CA LYS A 131 16.30 11.11 -11.02
C LYS A 131 16.06 9.64 -11.33
N GLU A 132 16.52 8.75 -10.46
CA GLU A 132 16.28 7.30 -10.57
C GLU A 132 14.90 6.92 -10.00
N ALA A 133 14.41 7.70 -9.03
CA ALA A 133 13.02 7.73 -8.60
C ALA A 133 12.37 9.09 -8.89
N LYS A 134 11.05 9.09 -9.12
CA LYS A 134 10.30 10.34 -9.28
C LYS A 134 9.69 10.84 -7.98
N TYR A 135 9.31 9.91 -7.11
CA TYR A 135 8.67 10.20 -5.83
C TYR A 135 9.41 9.48 -4.72
N GLY A 136 9.56 10.16 -3.58
CA GLY A 136 10.09 9.59 -2.35
C GLY A 136 9.07 9.71 -1.23
N VAL A 137 8.92 8.65 -0.44
CA VAL A 137 8.07 8.65 0.75
C VAL A 137 8.96 8.44 1.97
N VAL A 138 8.99 9.44 2.84
CA VAL A 138 9.79 9.47 4.06
C VAL A 138 8.94 9.98 5.22
N PRO A 139 9.15 9.49 6.45
CA PRO A 139 8.46 10.03 7.61
C PRO A 139 9.04 11.40 7.96
N ILE A 140 8.19 12.40 8.22
CA ILE A 140 8.63 13.75 8.63
C ILE A 140 8.34 14.01 10.11
N GLU A 141 7.30 13.40 10.66
CA GLU A 141 6.90 13.55 12.06
C GLU A 141 6.17 12.27 12.52
N ASN A 142 6.33 11.93 13.80
CA ASN A 142 5.50 10.94 14.48
C ASN A 142 4.96 11.54 15.80
N ASN A 143 3.80 11.06 16.23
CA ASN A 143 3.11 11.58 17.42
C ASN A 143 3.80 11.23 18.75
N THR A 144 4.79 10.33 18.74
CA THR A 144 5.43 9.79 19.96
C THR A 144 6.81 10.42 20.23
N GLU A 145 7.61 10.62 19.18
CA GLU A 145 9.00 11.09 19.22
C GLU A 145 9.18 12.45 18.50
N GLY A 146 8.12 12.95 17.86
CA GLY A 146 8.10 14.25 17.19
C GLY A 146 8.73 14.21 15.79
N ALA A 147 9.37 15.30 15.40
CA ALA A 147 9.92 15.48 14.07
C ALA A 147 11.09 14.53 13.79
N VAL A 148 11.14 13.97 12.58
CA VAL A 148 12.22 13.10 12.12
C VAL A 148 13.37 13.96 11.60
N GLY A 149 14.35 14.22 12.47
CA GLY A 149 15.48 15.13 12.18
C GLY A 149 16.21 14.82 10.86
N VAL A 150 16.47 13.55 10.56
CA VAL A 150 17.15 13.15 9.31
C VAL A 150 16.38 13.59 8.06
N THR A 151 15.05 13.58 8.09
CA THR A 151 14.23 14.07 6.97
C THR A 151 14.37 15.57 6.82
N LEU A 152 14.38 16.32 7.92
CA LEU A 152 14.57 17.77 7.91
C LEU A 152 15.97 18.15 7.39
N ASP A 153 17.01 17.45 7.84
CA ASP A 153 18.38 17.63 7.37
C ASP A 153 18.50 17.36 5.86
N CYS A 154 17.87 16.28 5.38
CA CYS A 154 17.85 15.97 3.95
C CYS A 154 17.08 17.02 3.13
N LEU A 155 15.95 17.54 3.64
CA LEU A 155 15.22 18.63 2.97
C LEU A 155 16.08 19.90 2.87
N GLY A 156 16.90 20.20 3.89
CA GLY A 156 17.86 21.30 3.84
C GLY A 156 19.02 21.07 2.86
N LYS A 157 19.50 19.82 2.76
CA LYS A 157 20.61 19.41 1.88
C LYS A 157 20.23 19.35 0.39
N TYR A 158 19.06 18.79 0.06
CA TYR A 158 18.59 18.57 -1.30
C TYR A 158 17.52 19.61 -1.69
N ASN A 159 17.95 20.87 -1.79
CA ASN A 159 17.07 22.03 -1.98
C ASN A 159 16.36 22.10 -3.34
N GLU A 160 16.76 21.27 -4.30
CA GLU A 160 16.14 21.12 -5.61
C GLU A 160 14.84 20.30 -5.55
N LEU A 161 14.69 19.47 -4.51
CA LEU A 161 13.53 18.62 -4.31
C LEU A 161 12.37 19.41 -3.68
N LYS A 162 11.15 19.03 -4.02
CA LYS A 162 9.93 19.70 -3.55
C LYS A 162 9.02 18.72 -2.84
N ILE A 163 8.43 19.16 -1.74
CA ILE A 163 7.35 18.44 -1.08
C ILE A 163 6.12 18.50 -1.99
N PHE A 164 5.75 17.36 -2.56
CA PHE A 164 4.60 17.22 -3.46
C PHE A 164 3.28 17.03 -2.71
N GLY A 165 3.34 16.54 -1.47
CA GLY A 165 2.18 16.34 -0.61
C GLY A 165 2.55 15.64 0.68
N GLU A 166 1.57 15.52 1.57
CA GLU A 166 1.67 14.86 2.86
C GLU A 166 0.65 13.72 2.99
N ILE A 167 0.92 12.79 3.90
CA ILE A 167 0.07 11.65 4.20
C ILE A 167 0.02 11.51 5.71
N TYR A 168 -1.19 11.63 6.27
CA TYR A 168 -1.47 11.21 7.64
C TYR A 168 -1.82 9.73 7.61
N MET A 169 -1.16 8.94 8.45
CA MET A 169 -1.44 7.52 8.54
C MET A 169 -1.52 7.10 9.99
N ASP A 170 -2.69 6.62 10.37
CA ASP A 170 -2.93 6.04 11.69
C ASP A 170 -2.14 4.74 11.81
N ILE A 171 -1.35 4.65 12.87
CA ILE A 171 -0.49 3.50 13.14
C ILE A 171 -1.29 2.49 13.95
N HIS A 172 -1.76 1.45 13.28
CA HIS A 172 -2.39 0.30 13.91
C HIS A 172 -1.43 -0.87 13.92
N HIS A 173 -1.19 -1.42 15.12
CA HIS A 173 -0.41 -2.63 15.28
C HIS A 173 -1.33 -3.85 15.26
N SER A 174 -0.85 -4.93 14.67
CA SER A 174 -1.51 -6.24 14.66
C SER A 174 -0.64 -7.23 15.44
N PHE A 175 -1.28 -8.08 16.26
CA PHE A 175 -0.64 -9.24 16.87
C PHE A 175 -0.81 -10.45 15.96
N VAL A 176 0.31 -11.04 15.53
CA VAL A 176 0.33 -12.09 14.51
C VAL A 176 1.10 -13.32 15.00
N GLY A 177 0.70 -14.50 14.54
CA GLY A 177 1.38 -15.76 14.87
C GLY A 177 0.81 -16.92 14.08
N ILE A 178 1.60 -17.97 13.89
CA ILE A 178 1.14 -19.20 13.22
C ILE A 178 0.18 -19.98 14.13
N ASN A 179 0.44 -19.97 15.43
CA ASN A 179 -0.33 -20.72 16.41
C ASN A 179 -1.43 -19.85 17.00
N GLU A 180 -2.67 -20.33 16.93
CA GLU A 180 -3.83 -19.65 17.51
C GLU A 180 -3.87 -19.80 19.04
N ASN A 181 -3.22 -20.83 19.59
CA ASN A 181 -3.16 -21.03 21.03
C ASN A 181 -2.09 -20.13 21.67
N LEU A 182 -2.53 -19.00 22.23
CA LEU A 182 -1.66 -18.02 22.87
C LEU A 182 -0.76 -18.59 23.98
N LYS A 183 -1.20 -19.66 24.67
CA LYS A 183 -0.44 -20.28 25.76
C LYS A 183 0.84 -20.99 25.29
N GLU A 184 0.94 -21.29 24.01
CA GLU A 184 2.11 -21.95 23.41
C GLU A 184 3.16 -20.95 22.92
N ILE A 185 2.85 -19.66 22.92
CA ILE A 185 3.78 -18.59 22.53
C ILE A 185 4.84 -18.45 23.61
N LYS A 186 6.11 -18.53 23.19
CA LYS A 186 7.29 -18.43 24.06
C LYS A 186 8.07 -17.14 23.86
N ARG A 187 7.89 -16.48 22.72
CA ARG A 187 8.58 -15.23 22.37
C ARG A 187 7.74 -14.32 21.50
N ILE A 188 7.93 -13.02 21.67
CA ILE A 188 7.26 -11.96 20.90
C ILE A 188 8.33 -11.11 20.23
N TYR A 189 8.26 -11.00 18.89
CA TYR A 189 9.11 -10.13 18.10
C TYR A 189 8.42 -8.79 17.84
N SER A 190 9.13 -7.68 17.97
CA SER A 190 8.61 -6.37 17.56
C SER A 190 9.74 -5.35 17.48
N HIS A 191 9.47 -4.20 16.87
CA HIS A 191 10.31 -3.03 17.11
C HIS A 191 10.06 -2.54 18.56
N PRO A 192 11.09 -2.12 19.33
CA PRO A 192 10.90 -1.69 20.73
C PRO A 192 9.79 -0.65 20.92
N GLN A 193 9.66 0.29 19.99
CA GLN A 193 8.59 1.29 20.01
C GLN A 193 7.19 0.66 19.86
N GLY A 194 7.01 -0.24 18.90
CA GLY A 194 5.72 -0.92 18.69
C GLY A 194 5.34 -1.83 19.86
N TYR A 195 6.33 -2.50 20.47
CA TYR A 195 6.12 -3.29 21.69
C TYR A 195 5.64 -2.42 22.85
N ASN A 196 6.31 -1.28 23.08
CA ASN A 196 5.97 -0.37 24.17
C ASN A 196 4.62 0.34 23.98
N GLN A 197 4.14 0.43 22.74
CA GLN A 197 2.82 0.96 22.41
C GLN A 197 1.68 -0.04 22.60
N CYS A 198 1.94 -1.31 22.94
CA CYS A 198 0.90 -2.35 23.04
C CYS A 198 0.91 -3.05 24.42
N ARG A 199 1.36 -2.37 25.47
CA ARG A 199 1.61 -3.00 26.78
C ARG A 199 0.31 -3.41 27.47
N LYS A 200 -0.77 -2.62 27.35
CA LYS A 200 -2.08 -2.96 27.94
C LYS A 200 -2.66 -4.21 27.28
N PHE A 201 -2.48 -4.35 25.96
CA PHE A 201 -2.89 -5.56 25.25
C PHE A 201 -2.15 -6.79 25.77
N LEU A 202 -0.81 -6.71 25.90
CA LEU A 202 0.01 -7.82 26.39
C LEU A 202 -0.37 -8.21 27.83
N GLU A 203 -0.68 -7.24 28.69
CA GLU A 203 -1.11 -7.47 30.07
C GLU A 203 -2.48 -8.14 30.14
N SER A 204 -3.46 -7.63 29.39
CA SER A 204 -4.84 -8.17 29.37
C SER A 204 -4.94 -9.59 28.82
N HIS A 205 -3.95 -10.05 28.06
CA HIS A 205 -3.90 -11.40 27.48
C HIS A 205 -2.87 -12.33 28.15
N GLU A 206 -2.35 -11.94 29.33
CA GLU A 206 -1.35 -12.70 30.10
C GLU A 206 -0.03 -12.97 29.32
N LEU A 207 0.30 -12.12 28.35
CA LEU A 207 1.48 -12.24 27.48
C LEU A 207 2.68 -11.45 28.01
N SER A 208 2.53 -10.65 29.07
CA SER A 208 3.59 -9.79 29.61
C SER A 208 4.83 -10.51 30.11
N ASN A 209 4.71 -11.80 30.46
CA ASN A 209 5.83 -12.62 30.95
C ASN A 209 6.54 -13.39 29.83
N ILE A 210 6.07 -13.26 28.59
CA ILE A 210 6.67 -13.90 27.42
C ILE A 210 7.95 -13.15 27.04
N GLU A 211 8.96 -13.89 26.55
CA GLU A 211 10.23 -13.31 26.13
C GLU A 211 10.02 -12.27 25.00
N PHE A 212 10.34 -11.00 25.26
CA PHE A 212 10.40 -9.99 24.21
C PHE A 212 11.75 -10.05 23.51
N VAL A 213 11.74 -10.26 22.19
CA VAL A 213 12.94 -10.26 21.35
C VAL A 213 12.89 -9.05 20.40
N PRO A 214 13.76 -8.03 20.61
CA PRO A 214 13.75 -6.83 19.79
C PRO A 214 14.17 -7.14 18.36
N SER A 215 13.48 -6.50 17.41
CA SER A 215 13.74 -6.63 15.98
C SER A 215 14.03 -5.26 15.35
N LYS A 216 14.70 -5.28 14.19
CA LYS A 216 15.08 -4.06 13.47
C LYS A 216 13.89 -3.30 12.86
N SER A 217 12.76 -3.98 12.64
CA SER A 217 11.54 -3.38 12.08
C SER A 217 10.34 -4.27 12.35
N THR A 218 9.13 -3.69 12.29
CA THR A 218 7.87 -4.43 12.37
C THR A 218 7.74 -5.47 11.25
N ALA A 219 8.26 -5.18 10.05
CA ALA A 219 8.32 -6.14 8.96
C ALA A 219 9.23 -7.34 9.28
N ASN A 220 10.41 -7.09 9.84
CA ASN A 220 11.32 -8.15 10.26
C ASN A 220 10.72 -8.99 11.39
N ALA A 221 9.95 -8.38 12.30
CA ALA A 221 9.22 -9.11 13.34
C ALA A 221 8.22 -10.11 12.75
N ALA A 222 7.41 -9.68 11.77
CA ALA A 222 6.46 -10.55 11.07
C ALA A 222 7.17 -11.70 10.35
N TYR A 223 8.30 -11.41 9.67
CA TYR A 223 9.12 -12.45 9.04
C TYR A 223 9.59 -13.48 10.07
N LEU A 224 10.14 -13.06 11.22
CA LEU A 224 10.59 -14.00 12.25
C LEU A 224 9.45 -14.86 12.79
N ALA A 225 8.28 -14.25 13.03
CA ALA A 225 7.09 -14.99 13.46
C ALA A 225 6.58 -16.01 12.43
N SER A 226 6.81 -15.76 11.13
CA SER A 226 6.49 -16.72 10.05
C SER A 226 7.37 -17.98 10.08
N GLN A 227 8.53 -17.94 10.74
CA GLN A 227 9.49 -19.05 10.76
C GLN A 227 9.38 -19.92 12.01
N ASP A 228 8.68 -19.48 13.05
CA ASP A 228 8.59 -20.18 14.33
C ASP A 228 7.16 -20.20 14.89
N LYS A 229 6.59 -21.40 14.93
CA LYS A 229 5.22 -21.64 15.43
C LYS A 229 5.02 -21.33 16.92
N TYR A 230 6.09 -21.25 17.71
CA TYR A 230 6.02 -20.89 19.13
C TYR A 230 6.30 -19.40 19.36
N SER A 231 6.27 -18.60 18.30
CA SER A 231 6.48 -17.17 18.38
C SER A 231 5.28 -16.39 17.85
N ALA A 232 5.21 -15.14 18.28
CA ALA A 232 4.31 -14.15 17.73
C ALA A 232 5.07 -12.86 17.40
N ALA A 233 4.42 -11.95 16.70
CA ALA A 233 4.95 -10.63 16.44
C ALA A 233 3.90 -9.54 16.61
N ILE A 234 4.37 -8.35 16.97
CA ILE A 234 3.62 -7.10 16.87
C ILE A 234 4.15 -6.39 15.63
N CYS A 235 3.31 -6.20 14.62
CA CYS A 235 3.73 -5.66 13.33
C CYS A 235 2.62 -4.85 12.65
N SER A 236 2.95 -4.27 11.49
CA SER A 236 1.95 -3.65 10.63
C SER A 236 1.09 -4.72 9.96
N LYS A 237 -0.17 -4.38 9.67
CA LYS A 237 -1.09 -5.26 8.94
C LYS A 237 -0.57 -5.65 7.54
N ILE A 238 0.19 -4.77 6.89
CA ILE A 238 0.81 -5.07 5.60
C ILE A 238 1.93 -6.12 5.72
N ALA A 239 2.72 -6.09 6.80
CA ALA A 239 3.75 -7.10 7.04
C ALA A 239 3.16 -8.49 7.28
N ALA A 240 2.06 -8.57 8.04
CA ALA A 240 1.32 -9.81 8.26
C ALA A 240 0.92 -10.49 6.94
N LYS A 241 0.36 -9.69 6.02
CA LYS A 241 -0.02 -10.14 4.67
C LYS A 241 1.20 -10.53 3.82
N LEU A 242 2.27 -9.74 3.87
CA LEU A 242 3.48 -9.98 3.07
C LEU A 242 4.12 -11.33 3.39
N TYR A 243 4.16 -11.69 4.68
CA TYR A 243 4.78 -12.94 5.15
C TYR A 243 3.78 -14.07 5.41
N ASN A 244 2.52 -13.92 4.98
CA ASN A 244 1.44 -14.90 5.16
C ASN A 244 1.29 -15.39 6.62
N VAL A 245 1.46 -14.49 7.59
CA VAL A 245 1.28 -14.83 9.02
C VAL A 245 -0.13 -14.46 9.44
N PRO A 246 -0.90 -15.39 10.04
CA PRO A 246 -2.25 -15.10 10.53
C PRO A 246 -2.27 -13.94 11.52
N VAL A 247 -3.25 -13.04 11.33
CA VAL A 247 -3.55 -11.99 12.29
C VAL A 247 -4.46 -12.57 13.36
N LEU A 248 -3.97 -12.61 14.60
CA LEU A 248 -4.73 -13.10 15.75
C LEU A 248 -5.56 -11.98 16.36
N PHE A 249 -4.98 -10.79 16.49
CA PHE A 249 -5.64 -9.58 16.96
C PHE A 249 -5.20 -8.37 16.13
N ASP A 250 -6.10 -7.44 15.89
CA ASP A 250 -5.85 -6.22 15.14
C ASP A 250 -6.16 -5.00 16.00
N LYS A 251 -5.43 -3.88 15.77
CA LYS A 251 -5.54 -2.63 16.54
C LYS A 251 -5.28 -2.82 18.04
N ILE A 252 -4.08 -3.31 18.36
CA ILE A 252 -3.68 -3.66 19.74
C ILE A 252 -2.92 -2.54 20.46
N GLU A 253 -2.72 -1.40 19.82
CA GLU A 253 -2.09 -0.22 20.41
C GLU A 253 -2.87 0.36 21.59
N ASP A 254 -2.13 0.86 22.58
CA ASP A 254 -2.65 1.38 23.85
C ASP A 254 -3.38 2.73 23.68
N ASN A 255 -3.04 3.48 22.63
CA ASN A 255 -3.62 4.76 22.24
C ASN A 255 -3.87 4.73 20.72
N ALA A 256 -5.11 4.99 20.32
CA ALA A 256 -5.52 5.09 18.92
C ALA A 256 -5.46 6.55 18.44
#